data_AF-A0A9Q2SEF3-F1
#
_entry.id   AF-A0A9Q2SEF3-F1
#
_cell.length_a   1.000
_cell.length_b   1.000
_cell.length_c   1.000
_cell.angle_alpha   90.00
_cell.angle_beta   90.00
_cell.angle_gamma   90.00
#
_symmetry.space_group_name_H-M   'P 1'
#
loop_
_entity.id
_entity.type
_entity.pdbx_description
1 polymer ?
#
loop_
_entity_poly.entity_id
_entity_poly.type
_entity_poly.pdbx_seq_one_letter_code
_entity_poly.pdbx_strand_id
1 'polypeptide(L)'
;MRPAPAQGGAGRGTPRVRERRKPWALYGILFTAYVAVGVWMNVGVGFIFTDSLSRVAAVSGVLLSRDPHLAAIGFVFTPLTAFAQLPLGFLGHWWPELLRWNLTAAVMSAAFMAGAVVQIRGIARDRGCSTVLVVVLTALFALNPMIVMYAANGMSEAPFVFFVCWAVRRLMRWMRSDGVHDLIAAGIALALAYLTRYDAIAPMIVAGALVGLVTVIRHRPTPQSARGDRWWAAAVEVSIVVGPGIAAFVAWSFTSWLITGTAFQQFSSVYGNSAILEQSGGGATTTGVDRAVFSLTEMAVLGPAVPLLLIVAAVLAYRRRDAEILVPFTIFGAVLGTQSLLYLMDSTFPFLRFYITIIPFAFVLVVLLTPSRAPVISHRPGHFAPEPRPIPAYPGPSPLVAFAVCLLVGSTAVTTVAMGNARLAALEHSIASAIVPGRQDPTELAILRTFGAERRIADYLDRLDLPEGSVLLDTVEGFAVVTASANPKQFVITSDTDFAEILDDPAGNGVQYILAVPNTKRGVADAVNRRYPTMFETGSGGVGALVLEMRNDGGTEPEMWRLYRVTGQLTPGG
;
A
#
# COMPACT_ATOMS: atom_id res chain seq x y z
N MET A 1 -29.66 52.47 -56.72
CA MET A 1 -29.85 51.62 -55.51
C MET A 1 -29.35 50.21 -55.78
N ARG A 2 -28.14 49.88 -55.31
CA ARG A 2 -27.64 48.51 -55.04
C ARG A 2 -26.59 48.64 -53.91
N PRO A 3 -26.51 47.72 -52.94
CA PRO A 3 -25.94 47.98 -51.62
C PRO A 3 -24.45 47.64 -51.52
N ALA A 4 -23.81 48.22 -50.49
CA ALA A 4 -22.40 48.07 -50.13
C ALA A 4 -22.03 46.62 -49.73
N PRO A 5 -20.76 46.19 -49.89
CA PRO A 5 -20.31 44.87 -49.48
C PRO A 5 -20.12 44.80 -47.96
N ALA A 6 -20.64 43.73 -47.38
CA ALA A 6 -20.55 43.39 -45.97
C ALA A 6 -19.10 43.11 -45.54
N GLN A 7 -18.76 43.61 -44.36
CA GLN A 7 -17.49 43.37 -43.67
C GLN A 7 -17.30 41.87 -43.41
N GLY A 8 -16.16 41.34 -43.85
CA GLY A 8 -15.73 39.97 -43.56
C GLY A 8 -15.50 39.77 -42.07
N GLY A 9 -16.33 38.94 -41.44
CA GLY A 9 -16.13 38.48 -40.08
C GLY A 9 -14.83 37.69 -39.96
N ALA A 10 -13.92 38.17 -39.12
CA ALA A 10 -12.71 37.48 -38.73
C ALA A 10 -13.07 36.09 -38.17
N GLY A 11 -12.57 35.05 -38.83
CA GLY A 11 -12.66 33.67 -38.37
C GLY A 11 -12.05 33.55 -36.98
N ARG A 12 -12.88 33.22 -35.99
CA ARG A 12 -12.44 32.77 -34.67
C ARG A 12 -11.62 31.50 -34.86
N GLY A 13 -10.29 31.64 -34.77
CA GLY A 13 -9.38 30.51 -34.77
C GLY A 13 -9.80 29.52 -33.68
N THR A 14 -10.17 28.30 -34.09
CA THR A 14 -10.30 27.17 -33.18
C THR A 14 -8.96 27.00 -32.45
N PRO A 15 -8.93 26.97 -31.11
CA PRO A 15 -7.68 26.75 -30.40
C PRO A 15 -7.13 25.38 -30.83
N ARG A 16 -5.95 25.36 -31.47
CA ARG A 16 -5.23 24.11 -31.75
C ARG A 16 -5.04 23.38 -30.42
N VAL A 17 -5.78 22.28 -30.23
CA VAL A 17 -5.62 21.37 -29.09
C VAL A 17 -4.22 20.78 -29.21
N ARG A 18 -3.26 21.34 -28.47
CA ARG A 18 -1.89 20.84 -28.44
C ARG A 18 -1.95 19.41 -27.90
N GLU A 19 -1.57 18.43 -28.73
CA GLU A 19 -1.54 17.03 -28.33
C GLU A 19 -0.79 16.87 -27.00
N ARG A 20 -1.50 16.37 -26.00
CA ARG A 20 -0.92 16.12 -24.67
C ARG A 20 0.08 14.97 -24.81
N ARG A 21 1.37 15.28 -24.87
CA ARG A 21 2.44 14.26 -24.78
C ARG A 21 2.16 13.36 -23.57
N LYS A 22 2.05 12.05 -23.83
CA LYS A 22 1.83 11.03 -22.80
C LYS A 22 2.98 11.09 -21.77
N PRO A 23 2.72 10.90 -20.47
CA PRO A 23 3.71 11.08 -19.41
C PRO A 23 4.73 9.92 -19.29
N TRP A 24 4.87 9.07 -20.31
CA TRP A 24 5.67 7.85 -20.26
C TRP A 24 7.16 8.09 -19.99
N ALA A 25 7.75 9.16 -20.54
CA ALA A 25 9.15 9.50 -20.27
C ALA A 25 9.38 9.83 -18.79
N LEU A 26 8.48 10.62 -18.17
CA LEU A 26 8.56 10.93 -16.74
C LEU A 26 8.35 9.67 -15.90
N TYR A 27 7.36 8.83 -16.26
CA TYR A 27 7.10 7.57 -15.58
C TYR A 27 8.34 6.67 -15.60
N GLY A 28 8.95 6.46 -16.77
CA GLY A 28 10.14 5.64 -16.93
C GLY A 28 11.33 6.15 -16.10
N ILE A 29 11.60 7.46 -16.12
CA ILE A 29 12.67 8.06 -15.31
C ILE A 29 12.45 7.82 -13.82
N LEU A 30 11.23 8.09 -13.31
CA LEU A 30 10.91 7.91 -11.90
C LEU A 30 10.93 6.44 -11.50
N PHE A 31 10.39 5.56 -12.33
CA PHE A 31 10.42 4.12 -12.12
C PHE A 31 11.86 3.62 -11.99
N THR A 32 12.74 3.95 -12.94
CA THR A 32 14.15 3.56 -12.88
C THR A 32 14.86 4.14 -11.66
N ALA A 33 14.60 5.40 -11.31
CA ALA A 33 15.19 6.02 -10.12
C ALA A 33 14.72 5.33 -8.83
N TYR A 34 13.43 5.03 -8.68
CA TYR A 34 12.88 4.34 -7.51
C TYR A 34 13.36 2.89 -7.42
N VAL A 35 13.49 2.18 -8.54
CA VAL A 35 14.11 0.85 -8.57
C VAL A 35 15.56 0.93 -8.11
N ALA A 36 16.35 1.91 -8.59
CA ALA A 36 17.73 2.07 -8.16
C ALA A 36 17.85 2.34 -6.65
N VAL A 37 16.97 3.18 -6.09
CA VAL A 37 16.88 3.39 -4.63
C VAL A 37 16.48 2.10 -3.92
N GLY A 38 15.53 1.33 -4.48
CA GLY A 38 15.12 0.03 -3.95
C GLY A 38 16.27 -0.98 -3.90
N VAL A 39 17.06 -1.10 -4.98
CA VAL A 39 18.24 -1.98 -5.00
C VAL A 39 19.26 -1.53 -3.95
N TRP A 40 19.57 -0.23 -3.90
CA TRP A 40 20.50 0.30 -2.90
C TRP A 40 20.02 0.06 -1.47
N MET A 41 18.73 0.26 -1.19
CA MET A 41 18.16 0.10 0.14
C MET A 41 18.14 -1.36 0.59
N ASN A 42 17.65 -2.27 -0.27
CA ASN A 42 17.50 -3.68 0.11
C ASN A 42 18.83 -4.44 0.03
N VAL A 43 19.64 -4.25 -1.02
CA VAL A 43 20.90 -5.00 -1.24
C VAL A 43 22.10 -4.27 -0.64
N GLY A 44 22.20 -2.95 -0.86
CA GLY A 44 23.35 -2.17 -0.42
C GLY A 44 23.37 -1.91 1.09
N VAL A 45 22.22 -1.55 1.66
CA VAL A 45 22.07 -1.30 3.10
C VAL A 45 21.62 -2.55 3.87
N GLY A 46 20.93 -3.49 3.21
CA GLY A 46 20.31 -4.65 3.87
C GLY A 46 18.94 -4.33 4.49
N PHE A 47 18.40 -3.14 4.22
CA PHE A 47 17.22 -2.64 4.89
C PHE A 47 15.94 -3.11 4.19
N ILE A 48 15.33 -4.16 4.75
CA ILE A 48 14.17 -4.84 4.20
C ILE A 48 13.02 -4.79 5.21
N PHE A 49 11.83 -4.42 4.75
CA PHE A 49 10.64 -4.38 5.59
C PHE A 49 10.01 -5.78 5.70
N THR A 50 9.69 -6.20 6.93
CA THR A 50 9.09 -7.51 7.24
C THR A 50 7.85 -7.82 6.43
N ASP A 51 6.86 -6.92 6.42
CA ASP A 51 5.61 -7.09 5.67
C ASP A 51 5.81 -7.12 4.14
N SER A 52 6.89 -6.52 3.64
CA SER A 52 7.23 -6.61 2.23
C SER A 52 7.78 -8.00 1.93
N LEU A 53 8.77 -8.45 2.71
CA LEU A 53 9.41 -9.74 2.51
C LEU A 53 8.43 -10.91 2.71
N SER A 54 7.47 -10.80 3.64
CA SER A 54 6.44 -11.83 3.82
C SER A 54 5.53 -11.99 2.60
N ARG A 55 5.29 -10.92 1.83
CA ARG A 55 4.56 -10.99 0.56
C ARG A 55 5.42 -11.58 -0.55
N VAL A 56 6.74 -11.34 -0.53
CA VAL A 56 7.68 -12.05 -1.41
C VAL A 56 7.71 -13.54 -1.09
N ALA A 57 7.63 -13.90 0.19
CA ALA A 57 7.50 -15.29 0.63
C ALA A 57 6.22 -15.94 0.10
N ALA A 58 5.09 -15.23 0.15
CA ALA A 58 3.84 -15.70 -0.46
C ALA A 58 3.96 -15.90 -1.98
N VAL A 59 4.66 -15.01 -2.68
CA VAL A 59 4.97 -15.16 -4.11
C VAL A 59 5.85 -16.39 -4.36
N SER A 60 6.85 -16.63 -3.50
CA SER A 60 7.66 -17.85 -3.51
C SER A 60 6.80 -19.10 -3.27
N GLY A 61 5.87 -19.04 -2.31
CA GLY A 61 4.93 -20.10 -1.99
C GLY A 61 4.04 -20.51 -3.17
N VAL A 62 3.62 -19.54 -3.99
CA VAL A 62 2.79 -19.80 -5.18
C VAL A 62 3.59 -20.40 -6.33
N LEU A 63 4.86 -20.02 -6.49
CA LEU A 63 5.62 -20.28 -7.72
C LEU A 63 6.73 -21.32 -7.56
N LEU A 64 7.40 -21.33 -6.42
CA LEU A 64 8.71 -21.98 -6.23
C LEU A 64 8.73 -22.97 -5.06
N SER A 65 7.66 -23.06 -4.26
CA SER A 65 7.55 -24.04 -3.18
C SER A 65 7.55 -25.48 -3.69
N ARG A 66 7.55 -26.41 -2.74
CA ARG A 66 7.33 -27.84 -2.99
C ARG A 66 5.95 -28.12 -3.58
N ASP A 67 4.92 -27.46 -3.04
CA ASP A 67 3.53 -27.58 -3.48
C ASP A 67 3.02 -26.25 -4.08
N PRO A 68 3.38 -25.91 -5.33
CA PRO A 68 3.06 -24.62 -5.92
C PRO A 68 1.58 -24.56 -6.35
N HIS A 69 0.81 -23.72 -5.68
CA HIS A 69 -0.60 -23.49 -6.01
C HIS A 69 -1.05 -22.08 -5.60
N LEU A 70 -2.09 -21.56 -6.26
CA LEU A 70 -2.50 -20.16 -6.09
C LEU A 70 -2.98 -19.82 -4.67
N ALA A 71 -3.53 -20.81 -3.95
CA ALA A 71 -3.99 -20.60 -2.58
C ALA A 71 -2.85 -20.32 -1.58
N ALA A 72 -1.60 -20.71 -1.91
CA ALA A 72 -0.42 -20.42 -1.12
C ALA A 72 -0.10 -18.92 -1.01
N ILE A 73 -0.79 -18.05 -1.76
CA ILE A 73 -0.64 -16.60 -1.66
C ILE A 73 -1.10 -16.04 -0.30
N GLY A 74 -1.91 -16.80 0.43
CA GLY A 74 -2.46 -16.42 1.74
C GLY A 74 -3.67 -15.49 1.66
N PHE A 75 -4.48 -15.52 2.71
CA PHE A 75 -5.77 -14.79 2.79
C PHE A 75 -5.85 -13.75 3.92
N VAL A 76 -4.78 -13.62 4.72
CA VAL A 76 -4.68 -12.60 5.77
C VAL A 76 -4.58 -11.21 5.16
N PHE A 77 -3.73 -11.05 4.15
CA PHE A 77 -3.57 -9.79 3.40
C PHE A 77 -4.35 -9.84 2.08
N THR A 78 -4.69 -8.65 1.58
CA THR A 78 -5.28 -8.53 0.24
C THR A 78 -4.25 -8.86 -0.85
N PRO A 79 -4.70 -9.41 -2.00
CA PRO A 79 -3.80 -10.18 -2.86
C PRO A 79 -3.03 -9.34 -3.87
N LEU A 80 -3.45 -8.10 -4.18
CA LEU A 80 -2.94 -7.39 -5.35
C LEU A 80 -1.44 -7.13 -5.28
N THR A 81 -0.92 -6.88 -4.08
CA THR A 81 0.51 -6.61 -3.89
C THR A 81 1.38 -7.83 -4.16
N ALA A 82 0.90 -9.04 -3.88
CA ALA A 82 1.58 -10.28 -4.22
C ALA A 82 1.33 -10.67 -5.70
N PHE A 83 0.10 -10.55 -6.20
CA PHE A 83 -0.21 -10.81 -7.61
C PHE A 83 0.60 -9.95 -8.58
N ALA A 84 0.79 -8.66 -8.27
CA ALA A 84 1.59 -7.75 -9.09
C ALA A 84 3.07 -8.16 -9.18
N GLN A 85 3.55 -8.97 -8.23
CA GLN A 85 4.93 -9.45 -8.21
C GLN A 85 5.12 -10.78 -8.98
N LEU A 86 4.06 -11.58 -9.20
CA LEU A 86 4.16 -12.91 -9.82
C LEU A 86 4.99 -12.94 -11.11
N PRO A 87 4.86 -11.99 -12.07
CA PRO A 87 5.67 -12.03 -13.29
C PRO A 87 7.17 -11.93 -13.02
N LEU A 88 7.58 -11.12 -12.04
CA LEU A 88 8.98 -10.96 -11.65
C LEU A 88 9.43 -12.06 -10.67
N GLY A 89 8.52 -12.54 -9.81
CA GLY A 89 8.75 -13.69 -8.94
C GLY A 89 9.04 -14.98 -9.70
N PHE A 90 8.42 -15.16 -10.87
CA PHE A 90 8.70 -16.29 -11.76
C PHE A 90 10.17 -16.31 -12.23
N LEU A 91 10.76 -15.13 -12.42
CA LEU A 91 12.19 -15.02 -12.76
C LEU A 91 13.11 -15.45 -11.61
N GLY A 92 12.56 -15.59 -10.40
CA GLY A 92 13.23 -16.12 -9.22
C GLY A 92 13.78 -17.54 -9.39
N HIS A 93 13.20 -18.33 -10.30
CA HIS A 93 13.71 -19.66 -10.64
C HIS A 93 15.16 -19.61 -11.15
N TRP A 94 15.51 -18.58 -11.92
CA TRP A 94 16.88 -18.39 -12.45
C TRP A 94 17.70 -17.43 -11.60
N TRP A 95 17.04 -16.48 -10.93
CA TRP A 95 17.69 -15.47 -10.10
C TRP A 95 17.05 -15.40 -8.70
N PRO A 96 17.38 -16.35 -7.79
CA PRO A 96 16.84 -16.39 -6.42
C PRO A 96 17.10 -15.10 -5.63
N GLU A 97 18.18 -14.38 -5.97
CA GLU A 97 18.53 -13.07 -5.41
C GLU A 97 17.39 -12.04 -5.52
N LEU A 98 16.50 -12.17 -6.51
CA LEU A 98 15.33 -11.31 -6.65
C LEU A 98 14.38 -11.41 -5.45
N LEU A 99 14.24 -12.61 -4.89
CA LEU A 99 13.37 -12.89 -3.74
C LEU A 99 14.15 -12.67 -2.43
N ARG A 100 15.37 -13.20 -2.35
CA ARG A 100 16.28 -13.09 -1.20
C ARG A 100 16.47 -11.65 -0.70
N TRP A 101 16.50 -10.69 -1.63
CA TRP A 101 16.68 -9.27 -1.33
C TRP A 101 15.43 -8.42 -1.60
N ASN A 102 14.23 -9.01 -1.59
CA ASN A 102 12.96 -8.26 -1.68
C ASN A 102 12.84 -7.38 -2.96
N LEU A 103 13.58 -7.70 -4.03
CA LEU A 103 13.63 -6.87 -5.24
C LEU A 103 12.35 -6.97 -6.04
N THR A 104 11.64 -8.11 -6.00
CA THR A 104 10.33 -8.25 -6.65
C THR A 104 9.32 -7.24 -6.13
N ALA A 105 9.31 -7.05 -4.80
CA ALA A 105 8.42 -6.10 -4.14
C ALA A 105 8.87 -4.67 -4.40
N ALA A 106 10.17 -4.37 -4.30
CA ALA A 106 10.71 -3.04 -4.58
C ALA A 106 10.37 -2.54 -6.00
N VAL A 107 10.44 -3.43 -7.01
CA VAL A 107 10.03 -3.10 -8.38
C VAL A 107 8.52 -2.84 -8.47
N MET A 108 7.70 -3.63 -7.78
CA MET A 108 6.26 -3.42 -7.71
C MET A 108 5.92 -2.05 -7.11
N SER A 109 6.48 -1.70 -5.94
CA SER A 109 6.22 -0.40 -5.31
C SER A 109 6.72 0.77 -6.16
N ALA A 110 7.87 0.62 -6.82
CA ALA A 110 8.43 1.65 -7.70
C ALA A 110 7.51 1.95 -8.89
N ALA A 111 6.94 0.90 -9.50
CA ALA A 111 6.03 1.02 -10.63
C ALA A 111 4.76 1.78 -10.25
N PHE A 112 4.17 1.46 -9.09
CA PHE A 112 2.94 2.12 -8.64
C PHE A 112 3.20 3.55 -8.14
N MET A 113 4.26 3.79 -7.38
CA MET A 113 4.54 5.13 -6.87
C MET A 113 4.90 6.11 -8.00
N ALA A 114 5.66 5.68 -9.02
CA ALA A 114 5.87 6.47 -10.23
C ALA A 114 4.53 6.80 -10.92
N GLY A 115 3.59 5.86 -10.92
CA GLY A 115 2.21 6.08 -11.34
C GLY A 115 1.49 7.14 -10.50
N ALA A 116 1.67 7.14 -9.17
CA ALA A 116 1.06 8.11 -8.27
C ALA A 116 1.55 9.54 -8.56
N VAL A 117 2.86 9.70 -8.80
CA VAL A 117 3.44 10.99 -9.24
C VAL A 117 2.78 11.47 -10.53
N VAL A 118 2.55 10.57 -11.50
CA VAL A 118 1.85 10.88 -12.74
C VAL A 118 0.40 11.31 -12.49
N GLN A 119 -0.29 10.75 -11.48
CA GLN A 119 -1.64 11.17 -11.11
C GLN A 119 -1.64 12.58 -10.51
N ILE A 120 -0.74 12.91 -9.58
CA ILE A 120 -0.61 14.26 -9.00
C ILE A 120 -0.34 15.30 -10.09
N ARG A 121 0.61 15.02 -10.99
CA ARG A 121 0.86 15.83 -12.18
C ARG A 121 -0.39 15.97 -13.06
N GLY A 122 -1.14 14.87 -13.20
CA GLY A 122 -2.38 14.81 -13.94
C GLY A 122 -3.46 15.72 -13.37
N ILE A 123 -3.66 15.70 -12.05
CA ILE A 123 -4.61 16.55 -11.32
C ILE A 123 -4.28 18.03 -11.54
N ALA A 124 -3.01 18.43 -11.38
CA ALA A 124 -2.57 19.81 -11.64
C ALA A 124 -2.81 20.25 -13.10
N ARG A 125 -2.58 19.35 -14.07
CA ARG A 125 -2.83 19.63 -15.49
C ARG A 125 -4.30 19.68 -15.87
N ASP A 126 -5.13 18.81 -15.27
CA ASP A 126 -6.57 18.78 -15.51
C ASP A 126 -7.25 20.01 -14.90
N ARG A 127 -6.68 20.56 -13.83
CA ARG A 127 -7.07 21.86 -13.26
C ARG A 127 -6.67 23.05 -14.15
N GLY A 128 -5.59 22.92 -14.93
CA GLY A 128 -5.03 24.01 -15.75
C GLY A 128 -4.01 24.88 -15.00
N CYS A 129 -3.28 24.30 -14.06
CA CYS A 129 -2.15 24.96 -13.39
C CYS A 129 -1.06 25.37 -14.38
N SER A 130 -0.26 26.39 -14.03
CA SER A 130 0.89 26.80 -14.84
C SER A 130 1.92 25.68 -14.94
N THR A 131 2.67 25.63 -16.05
CA THR A 131 3.72 24.62 -16.27
C THR A 131 4.72 24.58 -15.12
N VAL A 132 5.10 25.76 -14.60
CA VAL A 132 6.02 25.87 -13.45
C VAL A 132 5.44 25.18 -12.22
N LEU A 133 4.19 25.49 -11.84
CA LEU A 133 3.56 24.87 -10.68
C LEU A 133 3.43 23.35 -10.86
N VAL A 134 3.05 22.90 -12.05
CA VAL A 134 2.97 21.46 -12.37
C VAL A 134 4.32 20.79 -12.16
N VAL A 135 5.41 21.35 -12.68
CA VAL A 135 6.76 20.79 -12.54
C VAL A 135 7.20 20.79 -11.08
N VAL A 136 7.03 21.91 -10.37
CA VAL A 136 7.41 22.04 -8.96
C VAL A 136 6.65 21.05 -8.08
N LEU A 137 5.32 20.97 -8.19
CA LEU A 137 4.53 20.00 -7.41
C LEU A 137 4.88 18.55 -7.76
N THR A 138 5.14 18.26 -9.04
CA THR A 138 5.56 16.91 -9.45
C THR A 138 6.90 16.55 -8.83
N ALA A 139 7.89 17.45 -8.88
CA ALA A 139 9.22 17.22 -8.32
C ALA A 139 9.18 17.11 -6.79
N LEU A 140 8.49 18.03 -6.11
CA LEU A 140 8.37 18.00 -4.64
C LEU A 140 7.66 16.74 -4.15
N PHE A 141 6.62 16.26 -4.85
CA PHE A 141 5.95 15.02 -4.49
C PHE A 141 6.86 13.81 -4.74
N ALA A 142 7.52 13.76 -5.90
CA ALA A 142 8.39 12.65 -6.29
C ALA A 142 9.63 12.50 -5.39
N LEU A 143 10.14 13.61 -4.86
CA LEU A 143 11.35 13.68 -4.03
C LEU A 143 11.04 13.73 -2.53
N ASN A 144 9.76 13.71 -2.13
CA ASN A 144 9.39 13.64 -0.72
C ASN A 144 9.95 12.33 -0.12
N PRO A 145 10.62 12.36 1.05
CA PRO A 145 11.38 11.22 1.56
C PRO A 145 10.48 10.01 1.88
N MET A 146 9.27 10.23 2.39
CA MET A 146 8.29 9.15 2.59
C MET A 146 7.87 8.55 1.24
N ILE A 147 7.67 9.37 0.21
CA ILE A 147 7.32 8.89 -1.13
C ILE A 147 8.47 8.06 -1.73
N VAL A 148 9.71 8.52 -1.60
CA VAL A 148 10.90 7.82 -2.10
C VAL A 148 11.09 6.49 -1.38
N MET A 149 11.01 6.47 -0.06
CA MET A 149 11.19 5.26 0.74
C MET A 149 10.12 4.20 0.44
N TYR A 150 8.85 4.61 0.38
CA TYR A 150 7.74 3.71 0.06
C TYR A 150 7.63 3.37 -1.42
N ALA A 151 8.31 4.11 -2.32
CA ALA A 151 8.53 3.66 -3.68
C ALA A 151 9.55 2.52 -3.75
N ALA A 152 10.48 2.45 -2.80
CA ALA A 152 11.65 1.57 -2.83
C ALA A 152 11.51 0.31 -1.96
N ASN A 153 10.52 0.24 -1.07
CA ASN A 153 10.47 -0.79 -0.01
C ASN A 153 9.57 -2.00 -0.28
N GLY A 154 8.69 -1.96 -1.29
CA GLY A 154 7.82 -3.08 -1.64
C GLY A 154 6.51 -3.21 -0.84
N MET A 155 6.22 -2.24 0.02
CA MET A 155 5.02 -2.23 0.84
C MET A 155 3.74 -1.84 0.06
N SER A 156 2.55 -1.94 0.69
CA SER A 156 1.26 -1.67 0.03
C SER A 156 0.92 -0.19 -0.14
N GLU A 157 1.67 0.71 0.49
CA GLU A 157 1.42 2.15 0.43
C GLU A 157 1.54 2.68 -0.99
N ALA A 158 2.53 2.24 -1.78
CA ALA A 158 2.70 2.70 -3.16
C ALA A 158 1.49 2.40 -4.07
N PRO A 159 1.02 1.13 -4.21
CA PRO A 159 -0.17 0.85 -4.99
C PRO A 159 -1.42 1.51 -4.41
N PHE A 160 -1.56 1.57 -3.08
CA PHE A 160 -2.69 2.23 -2.44
C PHE A 160 -2.75 3.73 -2.76
N VAL A 161 -1.65 4.46 -2.59
CA VAL A 161 -1.53 5.88 -2.92
C VAL A 161 -1.82 6.13 -4.41
N PHE A 162 -1.32 5.26 -5.29
CA PHE A 162 -1.60 5.34 -6.73
C PHE A 162 -3.10 5.24 -7.02
N PHE A 163 -3.76 4.20 -6.53
CA PHE A 163 -5.17 3.95 -6.81
C PHE A 163 -6.07 5.01 -6.18
N VAL A 164 -5.79 5.47 -4.96
CA VAL A 164 -6.51 6.57 -4.32
C VAL A 164 -6.33 7.87 -5.12
N CYS A 165 -5.12 8.21 -5.54
CA CYS A 165 -4.88 9.40 -6.37
C CYS A 165 -5.57 9.29 -7.75
N TRP A 166 -5.61 8.10 -8.34
CA TRP A 166 -6.33 7.85 -9.58
C TRP A 166 -7.84 8.05 -9.38
N ALA A 167 -8.43 7.48 -8.32
CA ALA A 167 -9.84 7.67 -7.98
C ALA A 167 -10.17 9.15 -7.76
N VAL A 168 -9.40 9.85 -6.93
CA VAL A 168 -9.55 11.30 -6.65
C VAL A 168 -9.52 12.10 -7.95
N ARG A 169 -8.54 11.86 -8.81
CA ARG A 169 -8.43 12.55 -10.10
C ARG A 169 -9.67 12.34 -10.97
N ARG A 170 -10.19 11.12 -11.02
CA ARG A 170 -11.35 10.78 -11.84
C ARG A 170 -12.65 11.36 -11.28
N LEU A 171 -12.86 11.28 -9.98
CA LEU A 171 -13.99 11.93 -9.32
C LEU A 171 -13.95 13.45 -9.47
N MET A 172 -12.77 14.09 -9.35
CA MET A 172 -12.60 15.53 -9.63
C MET A 172 -12.97 15.89 -11.07
N ARG A 173 -12.61 15.05 -12.05
CA ARG A 173 -13.03 15.23 -13.44
C ARG A 173 -14.53 15.04 -13.62
N TRP A 174 -15.11 14.00 -13.02
CA TRP A 174 -16.55 13.74 -13.03
C TRP A 174 -17.35 14.91 -12.42
N MET A 175 -16.81 15.55 -11.38
CA MET A 175 -17.42 16.75 -10.80
C MET A 175 -17.62 17.87 -11.82
N ARG A 176 -16.86 17.88 -12.92
CA ARG A 176 -16.89 18.90 -13.95
C ARG A 176 -17.48 18.44 -15.28
N SER A 177 -17.45 17.14 -15.57
CA SER A 177 -17.88 16.57 -16.86
C SER A 177 -19.16 15.75 -16.78
N ASP A 178 -19.55 15.30 -15.58
CA ASP A 178 -20.65 14.35 -15.37
C ASP A 178 -20.47 13.05 -16.19
N GLY A 179 -19.23 12.73 -16.56
CA GLY A 179 -18.92 11.66 -17.50
C GLY A 179 -18.88 10.29 -16.85
N VAL A 180 -19.67 9.34 -17.36
CA VAL A 180 -19.71 7.94 -16.88
C VAL A 180 -18.35 7.25 -16.91
N HIS A 181 -17.49 7.56 -17.89
CA HIS A 181 -16.15 6.97 -18.00
C HIS A 181 -15.25 7.33 -16.82
N ASP A 182 -15.42 8.53 -16.25
CA ASP A 182 -14.67 8.93 -15.07
C ASP A 182 -15.21 8.20 -13.82
N LEU A 183 -16.52 7.93 -13.72
CA LEU A 183 -17.08 7.09 -12.65
C LEU A 183 -16.60 5.63 -12.73
N ILE A 184 -16.63 5.02 -13.92
CA ILE A 184 -16.13 3.66 -14.13
C ILE A 184 -14.65 3.57 -13.73
N ALA A 185 -13.83 4.52 -14.17
CA ALA A 185 -12.42 4.56 -13.82
C ALA A 185 -12.19 4.78 -12.33
N ALA A 186 -13.02 5.59 -11.66
CA ALA A 186 -12.95 5.78 -10.22
C ALA A 186 -13.34 4.50 -9.45
N GLY A 187 -14.39 3.81 -9.88
CA GLY A 187 -14.83 2.55 -9.28
C GLY A 187 -13.80 1.44 -9.41
N ILE A 188 -13.19 1.29 -10.60
CA ILE A 188 -12.08 0.35 -10.82
C ILE A 188 -10.89 0.71 -9.92
N ALA A 189 -10.53 2.00 -9.83
CA ALA A 189 -9.43 2.43 -8.99
C ALA A 189 -9.69 2.13 -7.50
N LEU A 190 -10.91 2.36 -6.99
CA LEU A 190 -11.29 2.05 -5.61
C LEU A 190 -11.34 0.54 -5.34
N ALA A 191 -11.79 -0.26 -6.30
CA ALA A 191 -11.76 -1.72 -6.21
C ALA A 191 -10.32 -2.26 -6.14
N LEU A 192 -9.43 -1.71 -6.96
CA LEU A 192 -8.00 -2.07 -6.92
C LEU A 192 -7.34 -1.55 -5.64
N ALA A 193 -7.72 -0.38 -5.13
CA ALA A 193 -7.28 0.09 -3.82
C ALA A 193 -7.71 -0.89 -2.71
N TYR A 194 -8.94 -1.41 -2.76
CA TYR A 194 -9.40 -2.44 -1.82
C TYR A 194 -8.55 -3.70 -1.89
N LEU A 195 -8.24 -4.19 -3.09
CA LEU A 195 -7.37 -5.36 -3.26
C LEU A 195 -5.91 -5.12 -2.86
N THR A 196 -5.52 -3.89 -2.52
CA THR A 196 -4.21 -3.57 -1.90
C THR A 196 -4.27 -3.42 -0.38
N ARG A 197 -5.40 -2.92 0.13
CA ARG A 197 -5.64 -2.62 1.55
C ARG A 197 -7.14 -2.63 1.83
N TYR A 198 -7.54 -3.37 2.85
CA TYR A 198 -8.94 -3.44 3.30
C TYR A 198 -9.53 -2.07 3.68
N ASP A 199 -8.67 -1.15 4.14
CA ASP A 199 -9.04 0.22 4.52
C ASP A 199 -9.69 1.03 3.37
N ALA A 200 -9.55 0.57 2.12
CA ALA A 200 -10.20 1.20 0.97
C ALA A 200 -11.72 1.03 0.93
N ILE A 201 -12.31 0.17 1.77
CA ILE A 201 -13.77 0.04 1.89
C ILE A 201 -14.40 1.40 2.24
N ALA A 202 -13.80 2.12 3.18
CA ALA A 202 -14.32 3.41 3.64
C ALA A 202 -14.35 4.50 2.54
N PRO A 203 -13.24 4.82 1.84
CA PRO A 203 -13.29 5.77 0.72
C PRO A 203 -14.18 5.27 -0.42
N MET A 204 -14.38 3.96 -0.61
CA MET A 204 -15.33 3.43 -1.59
C MET A 204 -16.78 3.76 -1.23
N ILE A 205 -17.21 3.52 0.01
CA ILE A 205 -18.55 3.86 0.49
C ILE A 205 -18.77 5.37 0.44
N VAL A 206 -17.77 6.14 0.89
CA VAL A 206 -17.81 7.60 0.88
C VAL A 206 -17.85 8.17 -0.54
N ALA A 207 -17.15 7.57 -1.50
CA ALA A 207 -17.26 7.92 -2.91
C ALA A 207 -18.67 7.68 -3.44
N GLY A 208 -19.28 6.54 -3.12
CA GLY A 208 -20.66 6.24 -3.46
C GLY A 208 -21.63 7.28 -2.89
N ALA A 209 -21.53 7.58 -1.59
CA ALA A 209 -22.37 8.58 -0.94
C ALA A 209 -22.20 9.98 -1.55
N LEU A 210 -20.96 10.40 -1.82
CA LEU A 210 -20.66 11.68 -2.47
C LEU A 210 -21.28 11.73 -3.87
N VAL A 211 -21.09 10.69 -4.68
CA VAL A 211 -21.63 10.60 -6.03
C VAL A 211 -23.14 10.68 -5.98
N GLY A 212 -23.80 9.80 -5.22
CA GLY A 212 -25.26 9.80 -5.09
C GLY A 212 -25.83 11.15 -4.63
N LEU A 213 -25.22 11.79 -3.62
CA LEU A 213 -25.63 13.12 -3.15
C LEU A 213 -25.51 14.17 -4.27
N VAL A 214 -24.37 14.21 -4.95
CA VAL A 214 -24.12 15.16 -6.03
C VAL A 214 -25.07 14.92 -7.22
N THR A 215 -25.35 13.66 -7.58
CA THR A 215 -26.30 13.30 -8.64
C THR A 215 -27.71 13.80 -8.31
N VAL A 216 -28.18 13.58 -7.07
CA VAL A 216 -29.50 14.07 -6.62
C VAL A 216 -29.58 15.60 -6.66
N ILE A 217 -28.50 16.30 -6.26
CA ILE A 217 -28.44 17.76 -6.27
C ILE A 217 -28.39 18.32 -7.70
N ARG A 218 -27.70 17.64 -8.62
CA ARG A 218 -27.57 18.06 -10.02
C ARG A 218 -28.81 17.79 -10.85
N HIS A 219 -29.58 16.76 -10.51
CA HIS A 219 -30.72 16.34 -11.28
C HIS A 219 -31.76 17.46 -11.34
N ARG A 220 -32.02 17.97 -12.56
CA ARG A 220 -33.05 18.97 -12.82
C ARG A 220 -34.29 18.27 -13.37
N PRO A 221 -35.42 18.25 -12.63
CA PRO A 221 -36.66 17.61 -13.11
C PRO A 221 -37.13 18.28 -14.39
N THR A 222 -37.48 17.48 -15.39
CA THR A 222 -38.17 17.94 -16.60
C THR A 222 -39.68 17.74 -16.43
N PRO A 223 -40.54 18.36 -17.26
CA PRO A 223 -41.98 18.12 -17.21
C PRO A 223 -42.38 16.64 -17.42
N GLN A 224 -41.49 15.84 -18.02
CA GLN A 224 -41.68 14.41 -18.26
C GLN A 224 -41.06 13.53 -17.15
N SER A 225 -40.33 14.12 -16.20
CA SER A 225 -39.66 13.36 -15.15
C SER A 225 -40.64 12.81 -14.13
N ALA A 226 -40.56 11.52 -13.85
CA ALA A 226 -41.38 10.87 -12.84
C ALA A 226 -40.87 11.19 -11.42
N ARG A 227 -41.76 11.07 -10.43
CA ARG A 227 -41.36 11.10 -9.01
C ARG A 227 -40.48 9.90 -8.71
N GLY A 228 -39.16 10.12 -8.64
CA GLY A 228 -38.18 9.07 -8.34
C GLY A 228 -36.96 9.07 -9.25
N ASP A 229 -37.02 9.71 -10.43
CA ASP A 229 -35.96 9.68 -11.43
C ASP A 229 -34.59 10.12 -10.89
N ARG A 230 -34.56 11.13 -10.01
CA ARG A 230 -33.32 11.59 -9.35
C ARG A 230 -32.68 10.51 -8.48
N TRP A 231 -33.49 9.72 -7.77
CA TRP A 231 -33.03 8.66 -6.89
C TRP A 231 -32.59 7.45 -7.69
N TRP A 232 -33.29 7.15 -8.79
CA TRP A 232 -32.88 6.12 -9.73
C TRP A 232 -31.55 6.46 -10.40
N ALA A 233 -31.38 7.69 -10.89
CA ALA A 233 -30.12 8.16 -11.46
C ALA A 233 -28.96 8.04 -10.46
N ALA A 234 -29.18 8.46 -9.21
CA ALA A 234 -28.21 8.31 -8.15
C ALA A 234 -27.88 6.84 -7.88
N ALA A 235 -28.88 5.95 -7.81
CA ALA A 235 -28.67 4.52 -7.59
C ALA A 235 -27.82 3.89 -8.72
N VAL A 236 -28.04 4.29 -9.98
CA VAL A 236 -27.26 3.82 -11.13
C VAL A 236 -25.80 4.31 -11.02
N GLU A 237 -25.56 5.59 -10.75
CA GLU A 237 -24.20 6.12 -10.65
C GLU A 237 -23.44 5.57 -9.43
N VAL A 238 -24.11 5.40 -8.30
CA VAL A 238 -23.57 4.72 -7.12
C VAL A 238 -23.19 3.28 -7.47
N SER A 239 -24.05 2.56 -8.19
CA SER A 239 -23.76 1.18 -8.63
C SER A 239 -22.53 1.12 -9.54
N ILE A 240 -22.32 2.13 -10.40
CA ILE A 240 -21.15 2.18 -11.29
C ILE A 240 -19.85 2.38 -10.49
N VAL A 241 -19.86 3.19 -9.43
CA VAL A 241 -18.67 3.49 -8.63
C VAL A 241 -18.38 2.40 -7.61
N VAL A 242 -19.40 1.90 -6.93
CA VAL A 242 -19.25 0.95 -5.82
C VAL A 242 -19.28 -0.50 -6.31
N GLY A 243 -19.97 -0.78 -7.41
CA GLY A 243 -20.14 -2.13 -7.97
C GLY A 243 -18.84 -2.89 -8.19
N PRO A 244 -17.79 -2.32 -8.84
CA PRO A 244 -16.51 -3.00 -9.00
C PRO A 244 -15.86 -3.41 -7.67
N GLY A 245 -16.00 -2.57 -6.64
CA GLY A 245 -15.43 -2.86 -5.33
C GLY A 245 -16.25 -3.87 -4.53
N ILE A 246 -17.59 -3.88 -4.65
CA ILE A 246 -18.42 -4.96 -4.12
C ILE A 246 -18.05 -6.29 -4.79
N ALA A 247 -17.88 -6.30 -6.12
CA ALA A 247 -17.47 -7.50 -6.84
C ALA A 247 -16.10 -8.00 -6.36
N ALA A 248 -15.13 -7.11 -6.18
CA ALA A 248 -13.82 -7.46 -5.63
C ALA A 248 -13.91 -8.00 -4.19
N PHE A 249 -14.71 -7.37 -3.33
CA PHE A 249 -14.95 -7.81 -1.95
C PHE A 249 -15.60 -9.19 -1.90
N VAL A 250 -16.66 -9.42 -2.67
CA VAL A 250 -17.37 -10.70 -2.72
C VAL A 250 -16.47 -11.79 -3.28
N ALA A 251 -15.78 -11.53 -4.39
CA ALA A 251 -14.88 -12.50 -5.01
C ALA A 251 -13.76 -12.91 -4.03
N TRP A 252 -13.13 -11.93 -3.37
CA TRP A 252 -12.06 -12.21 -2.41
C TRP A 252 -12.56 -12.96 -1.17
N SER A 253 -13.65 -12.50 -0.55
CA SER A 253 -14.22 -13.13 0.65
C SER A 253 -14.73 -14.55 0.36
N PHE A 254 -15.36 -14.75 -0.80
CA PHE A 254 -15.82 -16.07 -1.24
C PHE A 254 -14.65 -17.02 -1.48
N THR A 255 -13.58 -16.53 -2.12
CA THR A 255 -12.36 -17.33 -2.36
C THR A 255 -11.69 -17.70 -1.03
N SER A 256 -11.59 -16.76 -0.08
CA SER A 256 -11.09 -17.02 1.27
C SER A 256 -11.92 -18.09 1.98
N TRP A 257 -13.25 -17.99 1.94
CA TRP A 257 -14.13 -18.98 2.56
C TRP A 257 -14.00 -20.36 1.92
N LEU A 258 -13.98 -20.42 0.58
CA LEU A 258 -13.89 -21.68 -0.15
C LEU A 258 -12.60 -22.45 0.17
N ILE A 259 -11.48 -21.73 0.34
CA ILE A 259 -10.16 -22.35 0.54
C ILE A 259 -9.87 -22.58 2.03
N THR A 260 -10.17 -21.61 2.89
CA THR A 260 -9.73 -21.63 4.29
C THR A 260 -10.86 -21.96 5.28
N GLY A 261 -12.09 -22.11 4.80
CA GLY A 261 -13.28 -22.25 5.64
C GLY A 261 -13.76 -20.96 6.29
N THR A 262 -13.01 -19.85 6.20
CA THR A 262 -13.38 -18.55 6.79
C THR A 262 -13.32 -17.41 5.78
N ALA A 263 -14.39 -16.62 5.69
CA ALA A 263 -14.49 -15.51 4.74
C ALA A 263 -13.57 -14.33 5.07
N PHE A 264 -13.27 -14.10 6.35
CA PHE A 264 -12.54 -12.93 6.84
C PHE A 264 -11.30 -13.31 7.65
N GLN A 265 -10.36 -13.99 6.99
CA GLN A 265 -9.08 -14.42 7.59
C GLN A 265 -8.28 -13.27 8.21
N GLN A 266 -8.45 -12.04 7.71
CA GLN A 266 -7.84 -10.84 8.30
C GLN A 266 -8.11 -10.68 9.80
N PHE A 267 -9.31 -11.04 10.28
CA PHE A 267 -9.72 -10.87 11.67
C PHE A 267 -9.62 -12.15 12.50
N SER A 268 -9.82 -13.31 11.86
CA SER A 268 -9.90 -14.61 12.55
C SER A 268 -8.58 -15.37 12.62
N SER A 269 -7.62 -15.05 11.74
CA SER A 269 -6.36 -15.79 11.67
C SER A 269 -5.48 -15.49 12.88
N VAL A 270 -4.82 -16.54 13.41
CA VAL A 270 -3.75 -16.42 14.41
C VAL A 270 -2.52 -15.68 13.87
N TYR A 271 -2.44 -15.50 12.55
CA TYR A 271 -1.42 -14.73 11.84
C TYR A 271 -1.88 -13.31 11.48
N GLY A 272 -3.10 -12.92 11.87
CA GLY A 272 -3.66 -11.59 11.64
C GLY A 272 -3.12 -10.53 12.60
N ASN A 273 -3.27 -9.25 12.24
CA ASN A 273 -2.71 -8.12 13.00
C ASN A 273 -3.20 -8.06 14.46
N SER A 274 -4.50 -8.33 14.70
CA SER A 274 -5.08 -8.35 16.04
C SER A 274 -4.46 -9.43 16.92
N ALA A 275 -4.26 -10.63 16.38
CA ALA A 275 -3.61 -11.73 17.07
C ALA A 275 -2.13 -11.41 17.37
N ILE A 276 -1.41 -10.80 16.41
CA ILE A 276 -0.02 -10.38 16.62
C ILE A 276 0.08 -9.31 17.72
N LEU A 277 -0.82 -8.33 17.75
CA LEU A 277 -0.88 -7.32 18.80
C LEU A 277 -1.10 -7.97 20.17
N GLU A 278 -2.08 -8.87 20.29
CA GLU A 278 -2.37 -9.59 21.52
C GLU A 278 -1.18 -10.43 22.00
N GLN A 279 -0.55 -11.19 21.10
CA GLN A 279 0.63 -12.02 21.37
C GLN A 279 1.86 -11.18 21.77
N SER A 280 1.97 -9.96 21.26
CA SER A 280 3.07 -9.04 21.56
C SER A 280 2.81 -8.17 22.80
N GLY A 281 1.66 -8.35 23.48
CA GLY A 281 1.25 -7.53 24.63
C GLY A 281 0.80 -6.10 24.27
N GLY A 282 0.55 -5.84 22.98
CA GLY A 282 0.10 -4.55 22.46
C GLY A 282 -1.37 -4.30 22.80
N GLY A 283 -1.62 -3.33 23.67
CA GLY A 283 -2.97 -2.85 24.01
C GLY A 283 -3.22 -2.60 25.51
N ALA A 284 -2.40 -3.17 26.39
CA ALA A 284 -2.67 -3.19 27.82
C ALA A 284 -2.32 -1.89 28.61
N THR A 285 -1.69 -0.89 27.98
CA THR A 285 -1.08 0.25 28.73
C THR A 285 -1.38 1.66 28.19
N THR A 286 -2.12 1.82 27.09
CA THR A 286 -2.38 3.14 26.47
C THR A 286 -3.86 3.48 26.46
N THR A 287 -4.24 4.70 26.86
CA THR A 287 -5.65 5.12 26.83
C THR A 287 -6.11 5.44 25.40
N GLY A 288 -7.43 5.42 25.15
CA GLY A 288 -7.98 5.83 23.85
C GLY A 288 -7.63 7.28 23.47
N VAL A 289 -7.42 8.15 24.46
CA VAL A 289 -6.95 9.53 24.24
C VAL A 289 -5.52 9.55 23.73
N ASP A 290 -4.63 8.76 24.33
CA ASP A 290 -3.22 8.68 23.90
C ASP A 290 -3.12 8.22 22.44
N ARG A 291 -3.95 7.24 22.05
CA ARG A 291 -4.02 6.74 20.67
C ARG A 291 -4.52 7.82 19.70
N ALA A 292 -5.57 8.55 20.06
CA ALA A 292 -6.07 9.66 19.24
C ALA A 292 -5.00 10.77 19.06
N VAL A 293 -4.32 11.13 20.14
CA VAL A 293 -3.23 12.12 20.12
C VAL A 293 -2.08 11.63 19.25
N PHE A 294 -1.74 10.35 19.32
CA PHE A 294 -0.70 9.75 18.49
C PHE A 294 -1.07 9.81 16.99
N SER A 295 -2.28 9.37 16.61
CA SER A 295 -2.78 9.50 15.22
C SER A 295 -2.72 10.93 14.70
N LEU A 296 -3.15 11.90 15.52
CA LEU A 296 -3.09 13.31 15.17
C LEU A 296 -1.65 13.81 15.02
N THR A 297 -0.74 13.32 15.85
CA THR A 297 0.69 13.66 15.78
C THR A 297 1.32 13.12 14.49
N GLU A 298 1.05 11.86 14.12
CA GLU A 298 1.52 11.25 12.87
C GLU A 298 1.02 12.00 11.64
N MET A 299 -0.26 12.37 11.62
CA MET A 299 -0.82 13.23 10.59
C MET A 299 -0.16 14.61 10.57
N ALA A 300 0.06 15.22 11.73
CA ALA A 300 0.65 16.55 11.84
C ALA A 300 2.11 16.59 11.35
N VAL A 301 2.90 15.52 11.52
CA VAL A 301 4.30 15.49 11.05
C VAL A 301 4.43 15.17 9.56
N LEU A 302 3.51 14.38 9.00
CA LEU A 302 3.49 14.08 7.56
C LEU A 302 2.85 15.20 6.72
N GLY A 303 1.89 15.93 7.30
CA GLY A 303 1.16 16.98 6.60
C GLY A 303 0.87 18.20 7.46
N PRO A 304 1.88 18.86 8.06
CA PRO A 304 1.64 20.02 8.94
C PRO A 304 0.94 21.17 8.22
N ALA A 305 1.10 21.27 6.90
CA ALA A 305 0.42 22.27 6.09
C ALA A 305 -1.07 21.97 5.84
N VAL A 306 -1.54 20.72 6.01
CA VAL A 306 -2.89 20.31 5.61
C VAL A 306 -4.00 21.11 6.29
N PRO A 307 -4.02 21.34 7.62
CA PRO A 307 -5.09 22.10 8.25
C PRO A 307 -5.25 23.50 7.66
N LEU A 308 -4.13 24.23 7.50
CA LEU A 308 -4.14 25.58 6.93
C LEU A 308 -4.53 25.56 5.44
N LEU A 309 -3.94 24.66 4.65
CA LEU A 309 -4.25 24.52 3.23
C LEU A 309 -5.72 24.17 3.01
N LEU A 310 -6.30 23.31 3.86
CA LEU A 310 -7.69 22.89 3.79
C LEU A 310 -8.63 24.07 4.07
N ILE A 311 -8.38 24.86 5.12
CA ILE A 311 -9.17 26.05 5.44
C ILE A 311 -9.15 27.03 4.28
N VAL A 312 -7.95 27.37 3.77
CA VAL A 312 -7.80 28.33 2.67
C VAL A 312 -8.47 27.79 1.39
N ALA A 313 -8.26 26.52 1.05
CA ALA A 313 -8.88 25.90 -0.11
C ALA A 313 -10.41 25.87 0.02
N ALA A 314 -10.95 25.58 1.21
CA ALA A 314 -12.39 25.58 1.47
C ALA A 314 -13.01 26.98 1.35
N VAL A 315 -12.37 28.01 1.89
CA VAL A 315 -12.82 29.40 1.74
C VAL A 315 -12.82 29.81 0.27
N LEU A 316 -11.76 29.47 -0.48
CA LEU A 316 -11.70 29.77 -1.91
C LEU A 316 -12.72 28.96 -2.72
N ALA A 317 -12.93 27.69 -2.38
CA ALA A 317 -13.92 26.83 -3.01
C ALA A 317 -15.33 27.39 -2.79
N TYR A 318 -15.66 27.80 -1.56
CA TYR A 318 -16.93 28.46 -1.25
C TYR A 318 -17.13 29.74 -2.07
N ARG A 319 -16.13 30.63 -2.08
CA ARG A 319 -16.17 31.89 -2.85
C ARG A 319 -16.30 31.66 -4.36
N ARG A 320 -15.67 30.60 -4.88
CA ARG A 320 -15.69 30.23 -6.30
C ARG A 320 -16.87 29.30 -6.67
N ARG A 321 -17.70 28.91 -5.69
CA ARG A 321 -18.72 27.87 -5.82
C ARG A 321 -18.16 26.59 -6.46
N ASP A 322 -16.96 26.20 -6.07
CA ASP A 322 -16.21 25.07 -6.63
C ASP A 322 -16.35 23.83 -5.74
N ALA A 323 -17.26 22.94 -6.10
CA ALA A 323 -17.54 21.72 -5.35
C ALA A 323 -16.44 20.64 -5.50
N GLU A 324 -15.43 20.87 -6.36
CA GLU A 324 -14.35 19.90 -6.62
C GLU A 324 -13.55 19.56 -5.35
N ILE A 325 -13.48 20.47 -4.36
CA ILE A 325 -12.79 20.22 -3.07
C ILE A 325 -13.42 19.09 -2.25
N LEU A 326 -14.72 18.82 -2.43
CA LEU A 326 -15.41 17.78 -1.69
C LEU A 326 -14.76 16.42 -1.95
N VAL A 327 -14.27 16.17 -3.17
CA VAL A 327 -13.65 14.89 -3.55
C VAL A 327 -12.39 14.59 -2.72
N PRO A 328 -11.29 15.38 -2.78
CA PRO A 328 -10.11 15.07 -1.98
C PRO A 328 -10.40 15.13 -0.48
N PHE A 329 -11.27 16.05 -0.02
CA PHE A 329 -11.62 16.13 1.40
C PHE A 329 -12.27 14.83 1.89
N THR A 330 -13.29 14.32 1.20
CA THR A 330 -14.00 13.12 1.64
C THR A 330 -13.20 11.85 1.40
N ILE A 331 -12.51 11.71 0.27
CA ILE A 331 -11.78 10.49 -0.05
C ILE A 331 -10.52 10.33 0.80
N PHE A 332 -9.66 11.35 0.88
CA PHE A 332 -8.48 11.28 1.77
C PHE A 332 -8.88 11.30 3.24
N GLY A 333 -9.92 12.08 3.60
CA GLY A 333 -10.47 12.10 4.95
C GLY A 333 -11.01 10.75 5.40
N ALA A 334 -11.70 10.01 4.51
CA ALA A 334 -12.17 8.66 4.79
C ALA A 334 -11.01 7.70 5.05
N VAL A 335 -9.95 7.75 4.23
CA VAL A 335 -8.74 6.93 4.46
C VAL A 335 -8.12 7.23 5.82
N LEU A 336 -7.80 8.49 6.09
CA LEU A 336 -7.12 8.91 7.34
C LEU A 336 -7.98 8.66 8.57
N GLY A 337 -9.29 8.89 8.47
CA GLY A 337 -10.26 8.62 9.53
C GLY A 337 -10.37 7.13 9.84
N THR A 338 -10.41 6.28 8.83
CA THR A 338 -10.45 4.82 9.02
C THR A 338 -9.17 4.29 9.66
N GLN A 339 -7.99 4.78 9.28
CA GLN A 339 -6.75 4.39 9.97
C GLN A 339 -6.77 4.78 11.45
N SER A 340 -7.20 6.01 11.74
CA SER A 340 -7.32 6.50 13.11
C SER A 340 -8.30 5.64 13.91
N LEU A 341 -9.45 5.28 13.32
CA LEU A 341 -10.46 4.44 13.95
C LEU A 341 -9.94 3.01 14.20
N LEU A 342 -9.28 2.39 13.22
CA LEU A 342 -8.70 1.05 13.38
C LEU A 342 -7.65 1.01 14.48
N TYR A 343 -6.84 2.07 14.62
CA TYR A 343 -5.86 2.17 15.69
C TYR A 343 -6.52 2.39 17.06
N LEU A 344 -7.58 3.20 17.11
CA LEU A 344 -8.38 3.36 18.33
C LEU A 344 -9.03 2.05 18.80
N MET A 345 -9.37 1.16 17.86
CA MET A 345 -9.96 -0.16 18.11
C MET A 345 -8.93 -1.29 18.32
N ASP A 346 -7.64 -0.99 18.48
CA ASP A 346 -6.57 -2.02 18.61
C ASP A 346 -6.51 -3.03 17.45
N SER A 347 -6.96 -2.63 16.26
CA SER A 347 -6.97 -3.50 15.07
C SER A 347 -5.73 -3.30 14.19
N THR A 348 -4.91 -2.29 14.46
CA THR A 348 -3.70 -1.97 13.70
C THR A 348 -2.61 -1.34 14.57
N PHE A 349 -1.39 -1.28 14.04
CA PHE A 349 -0.20 -0.78 14.72
C PHE A 349 -0.04 0.76 14.60
N PRO A 350 0.69 1.39 15.54
CA PRO A 350 1.06 2.81 15.49
C PRO A 350 2.20 3.09 14.48
N PHE A 351 1.93 2.92 13.19
CA PHE A 351 2.94 3.15 12.15
C PHE A 351 2.63 4.39 11.31
N LEU A 352 3.64 5.27 11.20
CA LEU A 352 3.59 6.53 10.47
C LEU A 352 3.04 6.36 9.06
N ARG A 353 3.47 5.31 8.38
CA ARG A 353 3.10 4.96 7.00
C ARG A 353 1.60 4.84 6.75
N PHE A 354 0.81 4.50 7.76
CA PHE A 354 -0.63 4.37 7.58
C PHE A 354 -1.30 5.70 7.23
N TYR A 355 -0.67 6.82 7.60
CA TYR A 355 -1.16 8.16 7.30
C TYR A 355 -0.54 8.77 6.03
N ILE A 356 0.23 8.01 5.24
CA ILE A 356 0.96 8.50 4.05
C ILE A 356 0.07 9.23 3.03
N THR A 357 -1.23 8.91 2.95
CA THR A 357 -2.18 9.57 2.04
C THR A 357 -2.45 11.04 2.38
N ILE A 358 -2.03 11.52 3.56
CA ILE A 358 -2.06 12.94 3.88
C ILE A 358 -1.11 13.77 3.01
N ILE A 359 -0.02 13.16 2.51
CA ILE A 359 0.93 13.80 1.61
C ILE A 359 0.25 14.15 0.28
N PRO A 360 -0.27 13.22 -0.54
CA PRO A 360 -0.96 13.58 -1.77
C PRO A 360 -2.18 14.48 -1.51
N PHE A 361 -2.85 14.37 -0.36
CA PHE A 361 -3.93 15.29 0.01
C PHE A 361 -3.44 16.75 0.08
N ALA A 362 -2.33 17.02 0.75
CA ALA A 362 -1.71 18.35 0.81
C ALA A 362 -1.42 18.91 -0.59
N PHE A 363 -0.87 18.09 -1.48
CA PHE A 363 -0.55 18.49 -2.85
C PHE A 363 -1.80 18.82 -3.67
N VAL A 364 -2.87 18.02 -3.54
CA VAL A 364 -4.15 18.29 -4.21
C VAL A 364 -4.78 19.58 -3.68
N LEU A 365 -4.67 19.87 -2.37
CA LEU A 365 -5.15 21.15 -1.82
C LEU A 365 -4.44 22.35 -2.44
N VAL A 366 -3.12 22.29 -2.65
CA VAL A 366 -2.36 23.35 -3.34
C VAL A 366 -2.84 23.54 -4.78
N VAL A 367 -3.16 22.45 -5.50
CA VAL A 367 -3.75 22.53 -6.84
C VAL A 367 -5.10 23.28 -6.80
N LEU A 368 -5.94 22.99 -5.81
CA LEU A 368 -7.27 23.61 -5.66
C LEU A 368 -7.22 25.10 -5.28
N LEU A 369 -6.11 25.61 -4.75
CA LEU A 369 -5.90 27.05 -4.58
C LEU A 369 -5.95 27.79 -5.92
N THR A 370 -5.58 27.13 -7.02
CA THR A 370 -5.68 27.70 -8.37
C THR A 370 -7.12 27.56 -8.91
N PRO A 371 -7.66 28.59 -9.58
CA PRO A 371 -8.97 28.49 -10.20
C PRO A 371 -8.91 27.53 -11.41
N SER A 372 -10.06 26.94 -11.75
CA SER A 372 -10.16 26.03 -12.89
C SER A 372 -9.91 26.79 -14.20
N ARG A 373 -8.89 26.39 -14.97
CA ARG A 373 -8.50 27.08 -16.21
C ARG A 373 -8.48 26.20 -17.45
N ALA A 374 -8.52 24.88 -17.29
CA ALA A 374 -8.55 23.95 -18.41
C ALA A 374 -9.91 23.24 -18.46
N PRO A 375 -10.61 23.20 -19.62
CA PRO A 375 -11.84 22.42 -19.74
C PRO A 375 -11.54 20.92 -19.56
N VAL A 376 -12.47 20.18 -18.95
CA VAL A 376 -12.38 18.71 -18.94
C VAL A 376 -12.83 18.22 -20.31
N ILE A 377 -11.90 17.61 -21.05
CA ILE A 377 -12.21 16.94 -22.30
C ILE A 377 -12.83 15.58 -21.94
N SER A 378 -14.14 15.46 -22.10
CA SER A 378 -14.88 14.20 -22.05
C SER A 378 -15.40 13.87 -23.45
N HIS A 379 -15.22 12.62 -23.89
CA HIS A 379 -15.77 12.15 -25.17
C HIS A 379 -17.31 12.16 -25.16
N ARG A 380 -17.91 11.98 -23.97
CA ARG A 380 -19.35 12.01 -23.75
C ARG A 380 -19.63 12.71 -22.42
N PRO A 381 -19.82 14.04 -22.41
CA PRO A 381 -20.31 14.74 -21.24
C PRO A 381 -21.63 14.14 -20.75
N GLY A 382 -21.84 14.13 -19.44
CA GLY A 382 -23.11 13.68 -18.86
C GLY A 382 -24.24 14.64 -19.16
N HIS A 383 -25.47 14.15 -19.04
CA HIS A 383 -26.68 14.95 -19.30
C HIS A 383 -26.80 16.13 -18.33
N PHE A 384 -26.25 16.00 -17.11
CA PHE A 384 -26.27 17.06 -16.09
C PHE A 384 -24.88 17.71 -15.91
N ALA A 385 -24.04 17.67 -16.96
CA ALA A 385 -22.75 18.34 -16.96
C ALA A 385 -22.91 19.83 -16.61
N PRO A 386 -22.14 20.35 -15.62
CA PRO A 386 -22.17 21.76 -15.30
C PRO A 386 -21.83 22.61 -16.53
N GLU A 387 -22.49 23.77 -16.68
CA GLU A 387 -22.16 24.70 -17.75
C GLU A 387 -20.67 25.09 -17.71
N PRO A 388 -19.99 25.17 -18.87
CA PRO A 388 -18.60 25.60 -18.93
C PRO A 388 -18.44 26.99 -18.30
N ARG A 389 -17.69 27.06 -17.20
CA ARG A 389 -17.40 28.34 -16.55
C ARG A 389 -16.43 29.16 -17.42
N PRO A 390 -16.57 30.50 -17.45
CA PRO A 390 -15.59 31.37 -18.09
C PRO A 390 -14.20 31.07 -17.54
N ILE A 391 -13.24 30.84 -18.43
CA ILE A 391 -11.84 30.61 -18.04
C ILE A 391 -11.31 31.94 -17.48
N PRO A 392 -10.94 32.01 -16.19
CA PRO A 392 -10.39 33.24 -15.64
C PRO A 392 -9.08 33.57 -16.33
N ALA A 393 -8.87 34.84 -16.67
CA ALA A 393 -7.58 35.33 -17.16
C ALA A 393 -6.45 34.93 -16.20
N TYR A 394 -5.28 34.61 -16.74
CA TYR A 394 -4.10 34.29 -15.92
C TYR A 394 -3.54 35.59 -15.33
N PRO A 395 -3.65 35.83 -14.01
CA PRO A 395 -3.22 37.09 -13.41
C PRO A 395 -1.72 37.09 -13.06
N GLY A 396 -0.93 36.11 -13.53
CA GLY A 396 0.46 35.95 -13.13
C GLY A 396 0.68 34.99 -11.95
N PRO A 397 1.89 34.99 -11.36
CA PRO A 397 2.22 34.20 -10.17
C PRO A 397 1.41 34.68 -8.96
N SER A 398 0.73 33.76 -8.28
CA SER A 398 -0.06 34.08 -7.09
C SER A 398 0.81 33.96 -5.83
N PRO A 399 0.90 35.01 -4.98
CA PRO A 399 1.66 34.94 -3.72
C PRO A 399 1.12 33.85 -2.79
N LEU A 400 -0.20 33.61 -2.82
CA LEU A 400 -0.83 32.53 -2.06
C LEU A 400 -0.32 31.15 -2.48
N VAL A 401 -0.20 30.91 -3.78
CA VAL A 401 0.31 29.64 -4.31
C VAL A 401 1.79 29.49 -3.99
N ALA A 402 2.58 30.57 -4.09
CA ALA A 402 3.99 30.54 -3.69
C ALA A 402 4.14 30.20 -2.21
N PHE A 403 3.36 30.85 -1.33
CA PHE A 403 3.32 30.54 0.10
C PHE A 403 2.91 29.08 0.36
N ALA A 404 1.89 28.57 -0.33
CA ALA A 404 1.47 27.19 -0.20
C ALA A 404 2.55 26.18 -0.65
N VAL A 405 3.32 26.50 -1.69
CA VAL A 405 4.48 25.70 -2.11
C VAL A 405 5.57 25.74 -1.03
N CYS A 406 5.85 26.90 -0.44
CA CYS A 406 6.79 26.99 0.69
C CYS A 406 6.34 26.14 1.88
N LEU A 407 5.03 26.09 2.17
CA LEU A 407 4.49 25.20 3.20
C LEU A 407 4.68 23.72 2.87
N LEU A 408 4.59 23.32 1.60
CA LEU A 408 4.88 21.93 1.19
C LEU A 408 6.36 21.58 1.33
N VAL A 409 7.26 22.53 1.01
CA VAL A 409 8.70 22.37 1.25
C VAL A 409 8.97 22.21 2.74
N GLY A 410 8.39 23.08 3.58
CA GLY A 410 8.46 22.98 5.03
C GLY A 410 7.91 21.65 5.56
N SER A 411 6.76 21.21 5.05
CA SER A 411 6.14 19.92 5.40
C SER A 411 7.07 18.75 5.07
N THR A 412 7.72 18.80 3.89
CA THR A 412 8.69 17.79 3.48
C THR A 412 9.89 17.74 4.44
N ALA A 413 10.39 18.90 4.87
CA ALA A 413 11.47 18.96 5.87
C ALA A 413 11.06 18.40 7.24
N VAL A 414 9.84 18.72 7.71
CA VAL A 414 9.29 18.16 8.96
C VAL A 414 9.15 16.65 8.85
N THR A 415 8.66 16.14 7.71
CA THR A 415 8.59 14.71 7.44
C THR A 415 9.96 14.05 7.50
N THR A 416 11.00 14.63 6.90
CA THR A 416 12.38 14.11 6.98
C THR A 416 12.85 13.95 8.42
N VAL A 417 12.61 14.96 9.26
CA VAL A 417 13.00 14.94 10.68
C VAL A 417 12.19 13.89 11.45
N ALA A 418 10.88 13.82 11.21
CA ALA A 418 10.00 12.86 11.87
C ALA A 418 10.33 11.41 11.51
N MET A 419 10.72 11.14 10.26
CA MET A 419 11.18 9.82 9.83
C MET A 419 12.40 9.35 10.62
N GLY A 420 13.28 10.26 11.04
CA GLY A 420 14.43 9.95 11.88
C GLY A 420 14.11 9.82 13.38
N ASN A 421 12.85 9.70 13.79
CA ASN A 421 12.46 9.58 15.19
C ASN A 421 11.83 8.21 15.48
N ALA A 422 12.50 7.39 16.27
CA ALA A 422 12.05 6.02 16.58
C ALA A 422 10.65 5.94 17.22
N ARG A 423 10.20 6.98 17.92
CA ARG A 423 8.86 7.02 18.55
C ARG A 423 7.74 7.24 17.53
N LEU A 424 8.00 8.05 16.51
CA LEU A 424 7.00 8.41 15.49
C LEU A 424 7.09 7.51 14.27
N ALA A 425 8.30 7.13 13.89
CA ALA A 425 8.62 6.41 12.66
C ALA A 425 9.33 5.10 13.01
N ALA A 426 8.61 4.22 13.72
CA ALA A 426 9.15 2.97 14.25
C ALA A 426 9.77 2.08 13.16
N LEU A 427 9.31 2.19 11.91
CA LEU A 427 9.83 1.40 10.80
C LEU A 427 10.89 2.16 9.99
N GLU A 428 10.80 3.48 9.87
CA GLU A 428 11.65 4.25 8.96
C GLU A 428 12.95 4.77 9.59
N HIS A 429 12.99 4.96 10.91
CA HIS A 429 14.07 5.70 11.58
C HIS A 429 15.47 5.11 11.41
N SER A 430 15.59 3.78 11.36
CA SER A 430 16.88 3.10 11.34
C SER A 430 17.70 3.39 10.07
N ILE A 431 17.04 3.71 8.94
CA ILE A 431 17.74 4.08 7.70
C ILE A 431 18.60 5.35 7.87
N ALA A 432 18.27 6.20 8.84
CA ALA A 432 19.02 7.42 9.09
C ALA A 432 20.46 7.12 9.50
N SER A 433 20.72 6.02 10.22
CA SER A 433 22.08 5.56 10.55
C SER A 433 22.91 5.11 9.34
N ALA A 434 22.27 4.76 8.22
CA ALA A 434 22.96 4.45 6.97
C ALA A 434 23.28 5.69 6.11
N ILE A 435 22.49 6.75 6.24
CA ILE A 435 22.54 7.92 5.33
C ILE A 435 23.22 9.12 5.99
N VAL A 436 22.97 9.36 7.28
CA VAL A 436 23.37 10.57 7.99
C VAL A 436 24.76 10.37 8.63
N PRO A 437 25.80 11.09 8.18
CA PRO A 437 27.12 11.00 8.81
C PRO A 437 27.06 11.40 10.29
N GLY A 438 27.70 10.61 11.16
CA GLY A 438 27.73 10.85 12.61
C GLY A 438 26.53 10.33 13.40
N ARG A 439 25.51 9.75 12.74
CA ARG A 439 24.32 9.20 13.43
C ARG A 439 24.47 7.74 13.86
N GLN A 440 25.46 7.02 13.36
CA GLN A 440 25.64 5.55 13.42
C GLN A 440 25.32 4.93 14.80
N ASP A 441 24.03 4.75 15.07
CA ASP A 441 23.53 4.29 16.36
C ASP A 441 23.54 2.75 16.36
N PRO A 442 24.13 2.10 17.38
CA PRO A 442 24.24 0.64 17.39
C PRO A 442 22.90 -0.10 17.33
N THR A 443 21.83 0.47 17.88
CA THR A 443 20.49 -0.14 17.87
C THR A 443 19.84 0.01 16.50
N GLU A 444 19.94 1.18 15.87
CA GLU A 444 19.47 1.39 14.49
C GLU A 444 20.24 0.50 13.51
N LEU A 445 21.56 0.41 13.63
CA LEU A 445 22.41 -0.46 12.80
C LEU A 445 22.14 -1.96 13.04
N ALA A 446 21.63 -2.33 14.20
CA ALA A 446 21.14 -3.69 14.42
C ALA A 446 19.90 -3.92 13.55
N ILE A 447 18.90 -3.04 13.59
CA ILE A 447 17.66 -3.15 12.79
C ILE A 447 17.98 -3.25 11.29
N LEU A 448 19.00 -2.54 10.79
CA LEU A 448 19.41 -2.66 9.38
C LEU A 448 19.94 -4.05 8.99
N ARG A 449 20.32 -4.88 9.97
CA ARG A 449 20.82 -6.25 9.77
C ARG A 449 19.72 -7.31 9.85
N THR A 450 18.46 -6.93 10.03
CA THR A 450 17.32 -7.86 10.03
C THR A 450 17.35 -8.78 8.79
N PHE A 451 16.91 -10.03 8.99
CA PHE A 451 16.99 -11.13 8.03
C PHE A 451 18.40 -11.67 7.75
N GLY A 452 19.43 -11.16 8.44
CA GLY A 452 20.80 -11.63 8.28
C GLY A 452 21.01 -13.06 8.79
N ALA A 453 20.38 -13.44 9.91
CA ALA A 453 20.48 -14.78 10.46
C ALA A 453 19.71 -15.79 9.58
N GLU A 454 18.52 -15.41 9.13
CA GLU A 454 17.64 -16.22 8.28
C GLU A 454 18.32 -16.54 6.94
N ARG A 455 19.01 -15.57 6.33
CA ARG A 455 19.86 -15.82 5.15
C ARG A 455 21.00 -16.80 5.44
N ARG A 456 21.67 -16.70 6.59
CA ARG A 456 22.74 -17.65 6.97
C ARG A 456 22.21 -19.06 7.24
N ILE A 457 21.01 -19.17 7.81
CA ILE A 457 20.33 -20.45 8.02
C ILE A 457 19.97 -21.06 6.66
N ALA A 458 19.40 -20.27 5.75
CA ALA A 458 19.11 -20.71 4.38
C ALA A 458 20.38 -21.20 3.67
N ASP A 459 21.48 -20.43 3.72
CA ASP A 459 22.77 -20.81 3.14
C ASP A 459 23.35 -22.09 3.78
N TYR A 460 23.09 -22.31 5.07
CA TYR A 460 23.50 -23.54 5.75
C TYR A 460 22.73 -24.75 5.24
N LEU A 461 21.40 -24.64 5.12
CA LEU A 461 20.53 -25.70 4.62
C LEU A 461 20.78 -26.01 3.14
N ASP A 462 20.95 -24.98 2.31
CA ASP A 462 21.26 -25.13 0.88
C ASP A 462 22.56 -25.90 0.64
N ARG A 463 23.56 -25.72 1.52
CA ARG A 463 24.83 -26.47 1.44
C ARG A 463 24.72 -27.95 1.78
N LEU A 464 23.64 -28.37 2.45
CA LEU A 464 23.41 -29.77 2.77
C LEU A 464 22.86 -30.56 1.58
N ASP A 465 22.44 -29.88 0.50
CA ASP A 465 21.88 -30.48 -0.72
C ASP A 465 20.76 -31.48 -0.41
N LEU A 466 19.78 -31.00 0.38
CA LEU A 466 18.73 -31.84 0.92
C LEU A 466 17.68 -32.19 -0.15
N PRO A 467 17.09 -33.40 -0.09
CA PRO A 467 15.90 -33.73 -0.87
C PRO A 467 14.74 -32.76 -0.62
N GLU A 468 13.81 -32.72 -1.58
CA GLU A 468 12.54 -32.01 -1.47
C GLU A 468 11.79 -32.41 -0.18
N GLY A 469 11.24 -31.43 0.54
CA GLY A 469 10.49 -31.65 1.79
C GLY A 469 11.32 -32.05 3.03
N SER A 470 12.65 -31.91 3.01
CA SER A 470 13.52 -32.33 4.12
C SER A 470 13.50 -31.40 5.35
N VAL A 471 13.00 -30.17 5.25
CA VAL A 471 13.03 -29.17 6.33
C VAL A 471 11.63 -28.68 6.65
N LEU A 472 11.13 -28.98 7.85
CA LEU A 472 9.82 -28.54 8.32
C LEU A 472 9.93 -27.25 9.14
N LEU A 473 9.09 -26.26 8.83
CA LEU A 473 9.00 -24.99 9.56
C LEU A 473 7.64 -24.31 9.40
N ASP A 474 7.28 -23.45 10.36
CA ASP A 474 6.16 -22.50 10.18
C ASP A 474 6.64 -21.17 9.58
N THR A 475 5.89 -20.66 8.62
CA THR A 475 6.14 -19.37 7.97
C THR A 475 5.73 -18.15 8.79
N VAL A 476 5.17 -18.27 10.01
CA VAL A 476 4.93 -17.11 10.91
C VAL A 476 6.19 -16.28 11.07
N GLU A 477 7.27 -16.96 11.40
CA GLU A 477 8.60 -16.37 11.55
C GLU A 477 9.56 -16.90 10.49
N GLY A 478 9.41 -18.16 10.07
CA GLY A 478 10.37 -18.81 9.18
C GLY A 478 10.29 -18.41 7.70
N PHE A 479 9.35 -17.54 7.30
CA PHE A 479 9.17 -17.14 5.90
C PHE A 479 10.44 -16.57 5.26
N ALA A 480 11.26 -15.85 6.03
CA ALA A 480 12.47 -15.22 5.53
C ALA A 480 13.57 -16.24 5.21
N VAL A 481 13.61 -17.38 5.93
CA VAL A 481 14.55 -18.48 5.65
C VAL A 481 14.20 -19.11 4.30
N VAL A 482 12.91 -19.42 4.08
CA VAL A 482 12.43 -20.02 2.83
C VAL A 482 12.68 -19.09 1.64
N THR A 483 12.40 -17.80 1.82
CA THR A 483 12.57 -16.78 0.76
C THR A 483 14.04 -16.53 0.41
N ALA A 484 14.94 -16.72 1.37
CA ALA A 484 16.38 -16.52 1.17
C ALA A 484 17.10 -17.70 0.50
N SER A 485 16.49 -18.89 0.53
CA SER A 485 17.07 -20.13 0.01
C SER A 485 17.08 -20.17 -1.52
N ALA A 486 18.14 -20.75 -2.08
CA ALA A 486 18.23 -21.09 -3.50
C ALA A 486 17.46 -22.36 -3.88
N ASN A 487 17.08 -23.19 -2.90
CA ASN A 487 16.30 -24.41 -3.09
C ASN A 487 15.03 -24.42 -2.20
N PRO A 488 14.03 -23.59 -2.50
CA PRO A 488 12.81 -23.47 -1.68
C PRO A 488 11.97 -24.76 -1.59
N LYS A 489 12.20 -25.73 -2.46
CA LYS A 489 11.50 -27.04 -2.44
C LYS A 489 11.93 -27.95 -1.30
N GLN A 490 13.10 -27.70 -0.69
CA GLN A 490 13.53 -28.49 0.47
C GLN A 490 12.64 -28.24 1.70
N PHE A 491 11.82 -27.20 1.69
CA PHE A 491 10.98 -26.82 2.82
C PHE A 491 9.56 -27.39 2.72
N VAL A 492 9.05 -27.84 3.85
CA VAL A 492 7.63 -28.10 4.10
C VAL A 492 7.10 -26.90 4.90
N ILE A 493 6.15 -26.18 4.31
CA ILE A 493 5.64 -24.91 4.85
C ILE A 493 4.13 -24.98 5.08
N THR A 494 3.61 -24.10 5.94
CA THR A 494 2.19 -24.13 6.37
C THR A 494 1.16 -23.99 5.25
N SER A 495 1.57 -23.51 4.08
CA SER A 495 0.70 -23.45 2.91
C SER A 495 0.61 -24.76 2.13
N ASP A 496 1.50 -25.73 2.36
CA ASP A 496 1.48 -27.01 1.66
C ASP A 496 0.21 -27.81 2.05
N THR A 497 -0.39 -28.46 1.07
CA THR A 497 -1.67 -29.20 1.25
C THR A 497 -1.56 -30.40 2.19
N ASP A 498 -0.38 -31.00 2.30
CA ASP A 498 -0.02 -32.13 3.16
C ASP A 498 0.73 -31.70 4.45
N PHE A 499 0.83 -30.39 4.73
CA PHE A 499 1.62 -29.87 5.88
C PHE A 499 1.23 -30.51 7.22
N ALA A 500 -0.07 -30.65 7.49
CA ALA A 500 -0.55 -31.21 8.75
C ALA A 500 -0.18 -32.69 8.91
N GLU A 501 -0.26 -33.46 7.83
CA GLU A 501 0.14 -34.88 7.82
C GLU A 501 1.65 -35.03 8.07
N ILE A 502 2.46 -34.21 7.42
CA ILE A 502 3.91 -34.20 7.62
C ILE A 502 4.29 -33.73 9.03
N LEU A 503 3.59 -32.74 9.57
CA LEU A 503 3.82 -32.23 10.92
C LEU A 503 3.48 -33.28 12.00
N ASP A 504 2.52 -34.17 11.75
CA ASP A 504 2.12 -35.22 12.67
C ASP A 504 3.12 -36.39 12.74
N ASP A 505 3.74 -36.74 11.60
CA ASP A 505 4.83 -37.73 11.50
C ASP A 505 5.97 -37.24 10.59
N PRO A 506 6.87 -36.36 11.08
CA PRO A 506 7.95 -35.82 10.26
C PRO A 506 8.90 -36.88 9.72
N ALA A 507 9.25 -37.86 10.56
CA ALA A 507 10.20 -38.93 10.20
C ALA A 507 9.62 -39.85 9.12
N GLY A 508 8.35 -40.25 9.25
CA GLY A 508 7.66 -41.08 8.26
C GLY A 508 7.51 -40.41 6.90
N ASN A 509 7.48 -39.08 6.87
CA ASN A 509 7.35 -38.28 5.65
C ASN A 509 8.68 -37.72 5.12
N GLY A 510 9.83 -38.22 5.60
CA GLY A 510 11.14 -37.89 5.06
C GLY A 510 11.71 -36.53 5.50
N VAL A 511 11.10 -35.88 6.50
CA VAL A 511 11.66 -34.67 7.12
C VAL A 511 12.94 -35.05 7.86
N GLN A 512 14.03 -34.37 7.53
CA GLN A 512 15.34 -34.55 8.16
C GLN A 512 15.63 -33.49 9.22
N TYR A 513 15.03 -32.30 9.08
CA TYR A 513 15.26 -31.18 9.98
C TYR A 513 13.97 -30.44 10.33
N ILE A 514 13.89 -29.92 11.54
CA ILE A 514 12.82 -29.02 12.00
C ILE A 514 13.47 -27.73 12.48
N LEU A 515 13.06 -26.61 11.92
CA LEU A 515 13.47 -25.28 12.37
C LEU A 515 12.47 -24.80 13.43
N ALA A 516 12.96 -24.53 14.63
CA ALA A 516 12.15 -24.16 15.78
C ALA A 516 12.44 -22.73 16.26
N VAL A 517 11.39 -22.09 16.79
CA VAL A 517 11.43 -20.77 17.41
C VAL A 517 10.92 -20.85 18.85
N PRO A 518 11.31 -19.92 19.76
CA PRO A 518 10.84 -19.94 21.15
C PRO A 518 9.31 -19.96 21.24
N ASN A 519 8.75 -20.78 22.14
CA ASN A 519 7.31 -20.86 22.36
C ASN A 519 6.80 -19.70 23.25
N THR A 520 7.09 -18.47 22.82
CA THR A 520 6.70 -17.23 23.49
C THR A 520 6.31 -16.19 22.44
N LYS A 521 5.49 -15.21 22.84
CA LYS A 521 5.02 -14.13 21.95
C LYS A 521 4.43 -14.68 20.64
N ARG A 522 4.92 -14.23 19.47
CA ARG A 522 4.47 -14.72 18.15
C ARG A 522 4.73 -16.21 17.93
N GLY A 523 5.75 -16.78 18.58
CA GLY A 523 6.06 -18.20 18.52
C GLY A 523 5.00 -19.10 19.17
N VAL A 524 4.03 -18.55 19.92
CA VAL A 524 2.88 -19.31 20.43
C VAL A 524 1.93 -19.74 19.30
N ALA A 525 1.87 -18.97 18.21
CA ALA A 525 1.04 -19.29 17.05
C ALA A 525 1.71 -20.29 16.08
N ASP A 526 3.03 -20.48 16.21
CA ASP A 526 3.82 -21.38 15.38
C ASP A 526 3.28 -22.82 15.46
N ALA A 527 3.01 -23.42 14.30
CA ALA A 527 2.41 -24.75 14.20
C ALA A 527 3.32 -25.85 14.75
N VAL A 528 4.65 -25.72 14.62
CA VAL A 528 5.61 -26.65 15.23
C VAL A 528 5.50 -26.56 16.75
N ASN A 529 5.45 -25.36 17.33
CA ASN A 529 5.27 -25.20 18.77
C ASN A 529 3.90 -25.67 19.25
N ARG A 530 2.83 -25.46 18.49
CA ARG A 530 1.50 -25.98 18.86
C ARG A 530 1.46 -27.51 18.85
N ARG A 531 2.19 -28.17 17.95
CA ARG A 531 2.27 -29.63 17.87
C ARG A 531 3.27 -30.25 18.85
N TYR A 532 4.39 -29.57 19.05
CA TYR A 532 5.53 -29.96 19.86
C TYR A 532 5.91 -28.79 20.79
N PRO A 533 5.20 -28.61 21.93
CA PRO A 533 5.32 -27.41 22.77
C PRO A 533 6.70 -27.14 23.37
N THR A 534 7.55 -28.17 23.43
CA THR A 534 8.92 -28.10 23.96
C THR A 534 9.97 -28.27 22.87
N MET A 535 9.61 -28.06 21.60
CA MET A 535 10.50 -28.31 20.46
C MET A 535 11.73 -27.42 20.55
N PHE A 536 11.53 -26.15 20.89
CA PHE A 536 12.61 -25.18 21.05
C PHE A 536 13.51 -25.48 22.25
N GLU A 537 12.97 -25.94 23.38
CA GLU A 537 13.76 -26.17 24.59
C GLU A 537 14.52 -27.50 24.55
N THR A 538 13.86 -28.58 24.10
CA THR A 538 14.35 -29.96 24.26
C THR A 538 14.32 -30.80 22.99
N GLY A 539 13.87 -30.27 21.83
CA GLY A 539 13.60 -31.08 20.63
C GLY A 539 12.43 -32.04 20.79
N SER A 540 11.52 -31.71 21.73
CA SER A 540 10.37 -32.47 22.23
C SER A 540 10.58 -33.98 22.46
N GLY A 541 11.70 -34.32 23.10
CA GLY A 541 11.86 -35.59 23.84
C GLY A 541 12.24 -36.80 22.98
N GLY A 542 13.00 -36.59 21.91
CA GLY A 542 13.52 -37.66 21.03
C GLY A 542 13.07 -37.53 19.57
N VAL A 543 12.18 -36.57 19.28
CA VAL A 543 11.78 -36.23 17.91
C VAL A 543 12.96 -35.64 17.14
N GLY A 544 13.72 -34.73 17.76
CA GLY A 544 14.90 -34.16 17.13
C GLY A 544 16.09 -33.93 18.07
N ALA A 545 17.30 -34.06 17.51
CA ALA A 545 18.56 -33.72 18.14
C ALA A 545 19.05 -32.35 17.67
N LEU A 546 19.38 -31.45 18.59
CA LEU A 546 19.86 -30.10 18.25
C LEU A 546 21.16 -30.18 17.44
N VAL A 547 21.20 -29.48 16.29
CA VAL A 547 22.38 -29.43 15.41
C VAL A 547 22.89 -28.02 15.14
N LEU A 548 22.03 -27.01 15.28
CA LEU A 548 22.40 -25.61 15.07
C LEU A 548 21.63 -24.74 16.06
N GLU A 549 22.33 -23.78 16.66
CA GLU A 549 21.73 -22.66 17.37
C GLU A 549 22.28 -21.37 16.77
N MET A 550 21.41 -20.42 16.44
CA MET A 550 21.81 -19.14 15.87
C MET A 550 21.00 -18.01 16.48
N ARG A 551 21.68 -17.02 17.05
CA ARG A 551 21.04 -15.79 17.50
C ARG A 551 20.55 -14.98 16.30
N ASN A 552 19.36 -14.41 16.41
CA ASN A 552 18.82 -13.57 15.35
C ASN A 552 19.51 -12.20 15.30
N ASP A 553 19.59 -11.65 14.09
CA ASP A 553 20.15 -10.32 13.84
C ASP A 553 19.08 -9.25 14.07
N GLY A 554 19.52 -8.05 14.43
CA GLY A 554 18.65 -6.87 14.51
C GLY A 554 17.65 -6.81 15.65
N GLY A 555 17.75 -7.71 16.64
CA GLY A 555 16.87 -7.70 17.80
C GLY A 555 15.42 -7.97 17.44
N THR A 556 15.17 -8.54 16.25
CA THR A 556 13.85 -8.95 15.79
C THR A 556 13.49 -10.30 16.38
N GLU A 557 12.19 -10.52 16.54
CA GLU A 557 11.68 -11.83 16.91
C GLU A 557 11.76 -12.79 15.71
N PRO A 558 12.07 -14.08 15.95
CA PRO A 558 12.46 -14.67 17.24
C PRO A 558 13.89 -14.25 17.64
N GLU A 559 14.20 -14.18 18.93
CA GLU A 559 15.55 -13.78 19.39
C GLU A 559 16.63 -14.81 19.03
N MET A 560 16.23 -16.06 18.83
CA MET A 560 17.11 -17.19 18.55
C MET A 560 16.39 -18.24 17.71
N TRP A 561 17.15 -18.86 16.82
CA TRP A 561 16.75 -19.98 15.98
C TRP A 561 17.44 -21.25 16.46
N ARG A 562 16.72 -22.37 16.44
CA ARG A 562 17.28 -23.70 16.67
C ARG A 562 16.89 -24.67 15.57
N LEU A 563 17.86 -25.39 15.04
CA LEU A 563 17.63 -26.45 14.06
C LEU A 563 17.82 -27.81 14.73
N TYR A 564 16.83 -28.67 14.59
CA TYR A 564 16.86 -30.03 15.11
C TYR A 564 16.89 -31.02 13.97
N ARG A 565 17.77 -32.01 14.04
CA ARG A 565 17.78 -33.15 13.13
C ARG A 565 16.80 -34.21 13.64
N VAL A 566 15.88 -34.66 12.80
CA VAL A 566 14.87 -35.66 13.16
C VAL A 566 15.55 -37.01 13.44
N THR A 567 15.23 -37.64 14.57
CA THR A 567 15.88 -38.89 15.02
C THR A 567 14.98 -40.13 15.01
N GLY A 568 13.64 -39.98 14.90
CA GLY A 568 12.61 -41.04 14.89
C GLY A 568 12.57 -41.91 16.16
N GLN A 569 11.47 -42.45 16.71
CA GLN A 569 10.02 -42.19 16.74
C GLN A 569 9.67 -41.74 18.18
N LEU A 570 8.48 -41.16 18.41
CA LEU A 570 7.89 -41.04 19.75
C LEU A 570 7.96 -42.39 20.49
N THR A 571 8.56 -42.43 21.68
CA THR A 571 8.28 -43.53 22.63
C THR A 571 6.84 -43.34 23.11
N PRO A 572 5.88 -44.26 22.83
CA PRO A 572 4.55 -44.16 23.40
C PRO A 572 4.66 -44.54 24.88
N GLY A 573 4.59 -43.55 25.77
CA GLY A 573 4.59 -43.73 27.22
C GLY A 573 5.83 -43.15 27.91
N GLY A 574 5.70 -41.90 28.38
CA GLY A 574 6.62 -41.24 29.30
C GLY A 574 5.86 -40.21 30.11
#